data_AF-A0A9P8DXF2-F1
#
_entry.id   AF-A0A9P8DXF2-F1
#
_cell.length_a   1.000
_cell.length_b   1.000
_cell.length_c   1.000
_cell.angle_alpha   90.00
_cell.angle_beta   90.00
_cell.angle_gamma   90.00
#
_symmetry.space_group_name_H-M   'P 1'
#
loop_
_entity.id
_entity.type
_entity.pdbx_description
1 polymer ?
#
loop_
_entity_poly.entity_id
_entity_poly.type
_entity_poly.pdbx_seq_one_letter_code
_entity_poly.pdbx_strand_id
1 'polypeptide(L)'
;MKSLKDHGVSKTEDIKSANFLCVGPGELLKTPKLLHSLTLGKTIVTDNWVSHSAAAGVLLDTSEYLPEELKATRHLDRTKIFTDQVIYITPAQRLAYKKGLWDDVMAIIRQAGGTNPLTGPLSKFDTSSITLYLGADKNDDVAAKLQEQGEKVYKKDILGASIVQGELLFDESLELPQAEPVSKTKAEPKSAKKNGRKKKA
;
A
#
# COMPACT_ATOMS: atom_id res chain seq x y z
N MET A 1 24.80 0.83 -28.91
CA MET A 1 23.52 1.52 -28.65
C MET A 1 23.84 2.90 -28.10
N LYS A 2 23.36 3.97 -28.73
CA LYS A 2 23.53 5.33 -28.18
C LYS A 2 22.81 5.40 -26.84
N SER A 3 23.50 5.90 -25.82
CA SER A 3 22.90 6.03 -24.50
C SER A 3 22.03 7.28 -24.49
N LEU A 4 20.85 7.23 -23.86
CA LEU A 4 20.07 8.45 -23.61
C LEU A 4 20.82 9.47 -22.72
N LYS A 5 21.91 9.04 -22.06
CA LYS A 5 22.83 9.94 -21.34
C LYS A 5 23.38 11.06 -22.23
N ASP A 6 23.66 10.75 -23.49
CA ASP A 6 24.18 11.73 -24.46
C ASP A 6 23.12 12.80 -24.81
N HIS A 7 21.86 12.56 -24.43
CA HIS A 7 20.71 13.44 -24.61
C HIS A 7 20.23 14.03 -23.26
N GLY A 8 21.11 14.04 -22.25
CA GLY A 8 20.83 14.64 -20.94
C GLY A 8 19.95 13.80 -20.01
N VAL A 9 19.67 12.54 -20.34
CA VAL A 9 18.86 11.65 -19.49
C VAL A 9 19.74 10.98 -18.44
N SER A 10 19.33 11.11 -17.17
CA SER A 10 19.96 10.43 -16.04
C SER A 10 19.00 9.50 -15.33
N LYS A 11 19.52 8.39 -14.79
CA LYS A 11 18.78 7.52 -13.87
C LYS A 11 18.90 8.07 -12.45
N THR A 12 17.79 8.09 -11.72
CA THR A 12 17.74 8.42 -10.29
C THR A 12 16.98 7.34 -9.53
N GLU A 13 17.33 7.14 -8.27
CA GLU A 13 16.55 6.31 -7.34
C GLU A 13 15.54 7.14 -6.52
N ASP A 14 15.68 8.47 -6.50
CA ASP A 14 14.74 9.37 -5.83
C ASP A 14 13.57 9.74 -6.74
N ILE A 15 12.39 9.23 -6.41
CA ILE A 15 11.16 9.46 -7.16
C ILE A 15 10.73 10.93 -7.20
N LYS A 16 11.10 11.73 -6.20
CA LYS A 16 10.75 13.16 -6.18
C LYS A 16 11.47 13.91 -7.30
N SER A 17 12.74 13.57 -7.52
CA SER A 17 13.58 14.10 -8.59
C SER A 17 13.27 13.54 -9.98
N ALA A 18 12.57 12.40 -10.07
CA ALA A 18 12.26 11.76 -11.34
C ALA A 18 11.17 12.52 -12.12
N ASN A 19 11.29 12.55 -13.44
CA ASN A 19 10.25 13.04 -14.36
C ASN A 19 9.40 11.89 -14.93
N PHE A 20 10.05 10.76 -15.20
CA PHE A 20 9.45 9.57 -15.80
C PHE A 20 9.65 8.36 -14.89
N LEU A 21 8.63 7.50 -14.80
CA LEU A 21 8.79 6.13 -14.34
C LEU A 21 8.70 5.19 -15.55
N CYS A 22 9.77 4.44 -15.79
CA CYS A 22 9.79 3.38 -16.78
C CYS A 22 9.37 2.06 -16.11
N VAL A 23 8.31 1.44 -16.62
CA VAL A 23 7.87 0.11 -16.19
C VAL A 23 8.32 -0.94 -17.19
N GLY A 24 8.68 -2.12 -16.68
CA GLY A 24 9.07 -3.25 -17.53
C GLY A 24 7.88 -3.85 -18.27
N PRO A 25 8.15 -4.80 -19.18
CA PRO A 25 7.10 -5.49 -19.91
C PRO A 25 6.30 -6.42 -18.99
N GLY A 26 5.04 -6.66 -19.34
CA GLY A 26 4.13 -7.55 -18.61
C GLY A 26 3.13 -6.82 -17.72
N GLU A 27 2.61 -7.53 -16.72
CA GLU A 27 1.59 -7.02 -15.80
C GLU A 27 2.12 -5.83 -14.99
N LEU A 28 1.30 -4.78 -14.88
CA LEU A 28 1.64 -3.58 -14.11
C LEU A 28 1.68 -3.88 -12.60
N LEU A 29 2.88 -4.08 -12.08
CA LEU A 29 3.09 -4.33 -10.65
C LEU A 29 2.85 -3.05 -9.82
N LYS A 30 1.98 -3.14 -8.82
CA LYS A 30 1.63 -2.08 -7.85
C LYS A 30 2.74 -1.82 -6.82
N THR A 31 3.95 -1.55 -7.32
CA THR A 31 5.13 -1.28 -6.50
C THR A 31 5.07 0.12 -5.85
N PRO A 32 5.79 0.37 -4.74
CA PRO A 32 5.86 1.70 -4.13
C PRO A 32 6.28 2.80 -5.11
N LYS A 33 7.24 2.51 -6.00
CA LYS A 33 7.69 3.47 -7.04
C LYS A 33 6.56 3.84 -7.99
N LEU A 34 5.74 2.88 -8.41
CA LEU A 34 4.57 3.14 -9.25
C LEU A 34 3.55 4.00 -8.51
N LEU A 35 3.19 3.62 -7.29
CA LEU A 35 2.16 4.32 -6.52
C LEU A 35 2.57 5.77 -6.19
N HIS A 36 3.84 5.99 -5.81
CA HIS A 36 4.39 7.34 -5.67
C HIS A 36 4.35 8.12 -6.98
N SER A 37 4.73 7.49 -8.10
CA SER A 37 4.74 8.17 -9.40
C SER A 37 3.34 8.63 -9.82
N LEU A 38 2.35 7.76 -9.63
CA LEU A 38 0.94 8.05 -9.94
C LEU A 38 0.38 9.17 -9.06
N THR A 39 0.64 9.13 -7.75
CA THR A 39 0.15 10.15 -6.80
C THR A 39 0.90 11.48 -6.91
N LEU A 40 2.13 11.49 -7.40
CA LEU A 40 2.91 12.70 -7.69
C LEU A 40 2.73 13.23 -9.13
N GLY A 41 1.86 12.61 -9.94
CA GLY A 41 1.61 13.03 -11.32
C GLY A 41 2.82 12.88 -12.25
N LYS A 42 3.71 11.91 -12.00
CA LYS A 42 4.84 11.61 -12.87
C LYS A 42 4.37 10.89 -14.12
N THR A 43 5.07 11.10 -15.23
CA THR A 43 4.76 10.42 -16.49
C THR A 43 5.18 8.95 -16.40
N ILE A 44 4.25 8.02 -16.62
CA ILE A 44 4.52 6.58 -16.63
C ILE A 44 4.66 6.13 -18.08
N VAL A 45 5.74 5.41 -18.39
CA VAL A 45 6.03 4.89 -19.73
C VAL A 45 6.52 3.45 -19.64
N THR A 46 6.32 2.71 -20.72
CA THR A 46 6.90 1.37 -20.92
C THR A 46 8.39 1.46 -21.25
N ASP A 47 9.10 0.34 -21.08
CA ASP A 47 10.50 0.19 -21.47
C ASP A 47 10.75 0.47 -22.96
N ASN A 48 9.77 0.20 -23.82
CA ASN A 48 9.81 0.52 -25.25
C ASN A 48 10.04 2.00 -25.52
N TRP A 49 9.58 2.90 -24.65
CA TRP A 49 9.84 4.33 -24.82
C TRP A 49 11.33 4.64 -24.74
N VAL A 50 12.03 3.99 -23.82
CA VAL A 50 13.47 4.17 -23.61
C VAL A 50 14.24 3.63 -24.82
N SER A 51 13.91 2.42 -25.27
CA SER A 51 14.60 1.78 -26.40
C SER A 51 14.34 2.52 -27.72
N HIS A 52 13.10 2.91 -27.98
CA HIS A 52 12.74 3.65 -29.20
C HIS A 52 13.32 5.07 -29.20
N SER A 53 13.29 5.77 -28.06
CA SER A 53 13.93 7.09 -27.94
C SER A 53 15.44 7.02 -28.13
N ALA A 54 16.10 5.99 -27.59
CA ALA A 54 17.53 5.78 -27.78
C ALA A 54 17.89 5.51 -29.25
N ALA A 55 17.04 4.75 -29.96
CA ALA A 55 17.22 4.47 -31.39
C ALA A 55 16.98 5.73 -32.26
N ALA A 56 15.96 6.52 -31.92
CA ALA A 56 15.64 7.78 -32.61
C ALA A 56 16.66 8.89 -32.34
N GLY A 57 17.44 8.80 -31.25
CA GLY A 57 18.35 9.86 -30.82
C GLY A 57 17.63 11.10 -30.28
N VAL A 58 16.40 10.93 -29.80
CA VAL A 58 15.57 11.98 -29.21
C VAL A 58 14.53 11.37 -28.30
N LEU A 59 14.08 12.08 -27.27
CA LEU A 59 12.95 11.65 -26.46
C LEU A 59 11.67 11.72 -27.29
N LEU A 60 11.04 10.56 -27.48
CA LEU A 60 9.78 10.46 -28.20
C LEU A 60 8.62 10.94 -27.33
N ASP A 61 7.50 11.24 -27.97
CA ASP A 61 6.26 11.54 -27.24
C ASP A 61 5.84 10.33 -26.38
N THR A 62 5.36 10.60 -25.17
CA THR A 62 5.06 9.56 -24.19
C THR A 62 3.66 8.96 -24.32
N SER A 63 2.76 9.61 -25.06
CA SER A 63 1.34 9.22 -25.08
C SER A 63 1.10 7.81 -25.63
N GLU A 64 1.93 7.39 -26.59
CA GLU A 64 1.89 6.05 -27.20
C GLU A 64 2.52 4.96 -26.33
N TYR A 65 3.22 5.34 -25.26
CA TYR A 65 4.01 4.42 -24.43
C TYR A 65 3.45 4.24 -23.02
N LEU A 66 2.26 4.74 -22.74
CA LEU A 66 1.56 4.51 -21.47
C LEU A 66 1.13 3.04 -21.36
N PRO A 67 1.35 2.36 -20.22
CA PRO A 67 0.84 1.01 -19.97
C PRO A 67 -0.68 0.92 -20.19
N GLU A 68 -1.15 -0.18 -20.80
CA GLU A 68 -2.55 -0.37 -21.19
C GLU A 68 -3.51 -0.19 -20.01
N GLU A 69 -3.15 -0.73 -18.85
CA GLU A 69 -3.94 -0.67 -17.62
C GLU A 69 -4.15 0.75 -17.10
N LEU A 70 -3.32 1.72 -17.51
CA LEU A 70 -3.42 3.12 -17.10
C LEU A 70 -4.08 4.00 -18.16
N LYS A 71 -4.31 3.52 -19.39
CA LYS A 71 -4.87 4.33 -20.47
C LYS A 71 -6.25 4.88 -20.12
N ALA A 72 -7.10 4.05 -19.53
CA ALA A 72 -8.44 4.44 -19.10
C ALA A 72 -8.43 5.52 -18.01
N THR A 73 -7.41 5.49 -17.13
CA THR A 73 -7.35 6.33 -15.93
C THR A 73 -6.30 7.44 -16.03
N ARG A 74 -5.78 7.71 -17.24
CA ARG A 74 -4.68 8.66 -17.50
C ARG A 74 -4.97 10.10 -17.07
N HIS A 75 -6.25 10.47 -17.06
CA HIS A 75 -6.72 11.83 -16.83
C HIS A 75 -7.19 12.07 -15.39
N LEU A 76 -7.18 11.02 -14.55
CA LEU A 76 -7.71 11.09 -13.20
C LEU A 76 -6.69 11.71 -12.24
N ASP A 77 -7.18 12.64 -11.42
CA ASP A 77 -6.44 13.22 -10.30
C ASP A 77 -6.39 12.22 -9.14
N ARG A 78 -5.18 11.83 -8.77
CA ARG A 78 -4.93 10.83 -7.72
C ARG A 78 -4.59 11.44 -6.36
N THR A 79 -4.59 12.77 -6.26
CA THR A 79 -4.21 13.49 -5.04
C THR A 79 -5.30 13.54 -3.98
N LYS A 80 -6.51 13.06 -4.29
CA LYS A 80 -7.69 13.16 -3.43
C LYS A 80 -8.38 11.83 -3.14
N ILE A 81 -7.79 10.71 -3.54
CA ILE A 81 -8.39 9.37 -3.43
C ILE A 81 -8.78 9.03 -1.99
N PHE A 82 -7.94 9.39 -1.02
CA PHE A 82 -8.18 9.10 0.39
C PHE A 82 -8.61 10.34 1.19
N THR A 83 -9.14 11.37 0.51
CA THR A 83 -9.71 12.53 1.20
C THR A 83 -10.87 12.07 2.09
N ASP A 84 -10.97 12.69 3.27
CA ASP A 84 -11.97 12.39 4.29
C ASP A 84 -11.92 10.95 4.85
N GLN A 85 -10.90 10.17 4.49
CA GLN A 85 -10.72 8.82 5.02
C GLN A 85 -9.89 8.84 6.30
N VAL A 86 -10.43 8.21 7.34
CA VAL A 86 -9.69 7.87 8.55
C VAL A 86 -9.32 6.40 8.46
N ILE A 87 -8.09 6.14 8.00
CA ILE A 87 -7.60 4.80 7.74
C ILE A 87 -6.99 4.22 9.02
N TYR A 88 -7.46 3.05 9.44
CA TYR A 88 -6.85 2.25 10.49
C TYR A 88 -6.16 1.03 9.92
N ILE A 89 -4.90 0.80 10.32
CA ILE A 89 -4.11 -0.36 9.94
C ILE A 89 -3.80 -1.16 11.20
N THR A 90 -4.24 -2.41 11.23
CA THR A 90 -4.02 -3.29 12.39
C THR A 90 -2.53 -3.42 12.71
N PRO A 91 -2.16 -3.70 13.98
CA PRO A 91 -0.77 -3.92 14.34
C PRO A 91 -0.11 -5.05 13.53
N ALA A 92 -0.84 -6.14 13.25
CA ALA A 92 -0.33 -7.26 12.46
C ALA A 92 -0.08 -6.84 11.00
N GLN A 93 -1.01 -6.12 10.36
CA GLN A 93 -0.82 -5.61 9.00
C GLN A 93 0.31 -4.59 8.93
N ARG A 94 0.45 -3.73 9.94
CA ARG A 94 1.59 -2.82 10.02
C ARG A 94 2.91 -3.56 10.06
N LEU A 95 3.01 -4.61 10.88
CA LEU A 95 4.22 -5.45 10.98
C LEU A 95 4.49 -6.27 9.71
N ALA A 96 3.45 -6.59 8.94
CA ALA A 96 3.59 -7.27 7.65
C ALA A 96 4.26 -6.40 6.58
N TYR A 97 4.26 -5.06 6.74
CA TYR A 97 5.11 -4.20 5.92
C TYR A 97 6.57 -4.37 6.34
N LYS A 98 7.41 -4.84 5.41
CA LYS A 98 8.86 -4.94 5.66
C LYS A 98 9.43 -3.55 5.99
N LYS A 99 10.58 -3.53 6.68
CA LYS A 99 11.27 -2.28 7.06
C LYS A 99 11.45 -1.35 5.85
N GLY A 100 11.05 -0.08 5.99
CA GLY A 100 11.07 0.94 4.93
C GLY A 100 9.76 1.08 4.15
N LEU A 101 9.04 -0.02 3.89
CA LEU A 101 7.77 0.03 3.15
C LEU A 101 6.64 0.73 3.91
N TRP A 102 6.69 0.73 5.24
CA TRP A 102 5.71 1.46 6.06
C TRP A 102 5.77 2.97 5.81
N ASP A 103 6.97 3.53 5.67
CA ASP A 103 7.15 4.96 5.41
C ASP A 103 6.63 5.33 4.01
N ASP A 104 6.86 4.46 3.01
CA ASP A 104 6.27 4.60 1.68
C ASP A 104 4.74 4.57 1.74
N VAL A 105 4.14 3.61 2.47
CA VAL A 105 2.68 3.51 2.63
C VAL A 105 2.11 4.81 3.22
N MET A 106 2.70 5.33 4.30
CA MET A 106 2.26 6.60 4.89
C MET A 106 2.40 7.76 3.91
N ALA A 107 3.52 7.83 3.19
CA ALA A 107 3.78 8.90 2.23
C ALA A 107 2.82 8.84 1.03
N ILE A 108 2.54 7.65 0.50
CA ILE A 108 1.58 7.42 -0.59
C ILE A 108 0.17 7.85 -0.17
N ILE A 109 -0.28 7.45 1.02
CA ILE A 109 -1.61 7.83 1.52
C ILE A 109 -1.74 9.34 1.62
N ARG A 110 -0.73 10.04 2.14
CA ARG A 110 -0.70 11.51 2.19
C ARG A 110 -0.70 12.17 0.82
N GLN A 111 0.10 11.62 -0.11
CA GLN A 111 0.15 12.13 -1.48
C GLN A 111 -1.20 11.97 -2.19
N ALA A 112 -1.98 10.95 -1.81
CA ALA A 112 -3.33 10.70 -2.27
C ALA A 112 -4.43 11.38 -1.42
N GLY A 113 -4.07 12.36 -0.58
CA GLY A 113 -5.02 13.23 0.13
C GLY A 113 -5.46 12.73 1.52
N GLY A 114 -4.99 11.56 1.94
CA GLY A 114 -5.29 11.00 3.26
C GLY A 114 -4.41 11.52 4.38
N THR A 115 -4.77 11.17 5.61
CA THR A 115 -3.94 11.43 6.80
C THR A 115 -3.07 10.24 7.16
N ASN A 116 -2.24 10.38 8.21
CA ASN A 116 -1.51 9.24 8.75
C ASN A 116 -2.47 8.13 9.19
N PRO A 117 -2.24 6.88 8.76
CA PRO A 117 -3.05 5.79 9.24
C PRO A 117 -2.90 5.62 10.75
N LEU A 118 -4.02 5.37 11.41
CA LEU A 118 -4.07 4.98 12.81
C LEU A 118 -3.53 3.56 12.95
N THR A 119 -2.78 3.30 14.02
CA THR A 119 -2.22 1.97 14.30
C THR A 119 -1.92 1.81 15.77
N GLY A 120 -2.14 0.62 16.32
CA GLY A 120 -1.98 0.31 17.74
C GLY A 120 -3.26 -0.30 18.32
N PRO A 121 -3.43 -0.31 19.66
CA PRO A 121 -4.66 -0.81 20.26
C PRO A 121 -5.88 0.03 19.87
N LEU A 122 -6.93 -0.60 19.32
CA LEU A 122 -8.17 0.07 18.91
C LEU A 122 -8.80 0.93 20.02
N SER A 123 -8.67 0.51 21.28
CA SER A 123 -9.21 1.23 22.44
C SER A 123 -8.65 2.64 22.65
N LYS A 124 -7.58 3.03 21.93
CA LYS A 124 -7.01 4.39 21.95
C LYS A 124 -7.65 5.34 20.94
N PHE A 125 -8.51 4.84 20.07
CA PHE A 125 -9.09 5.60 18.98
C PHE A 125 -10.61 5.63 19.12
N ASP A 126 -11.20 6.70 18.58
CA ASP A 126 -12.64 6.76 18.38
C ASP A 126 -12.99 5.93 17.14
N THR A 127 -13.46 4.71 17.36
CA THR A 127 -13.79 3.77 16.28
C THR A 127 -14.92 4.26 15.38
N SER A 128 -15.79 5.16 15.87
CA SER A 128 -16.88 5.72 15.06
C SER A 128 -16.39 6.70 13.99
N SER A 129 -15.17 7.23 14.16
CA SER A 129 -14.52 8.12 13.18
C SER A 129 -13.75 7.37 12.09
N ILE A 130 -13.47 6.08 12.29
CA ILE A 130 -12.67 5.27 11.36
C ILE A 130 -13.54 4.85 10.18
N THR A 131 -13.11 5.19 8.97
CA THR A 131 -13.88 4.93 7.74
C THR A 131 -13.34 3.74 6.95
N LEU A 132 -12.11 3.32 7.21
CA LEU A 132 -11.46 2.24 6.46
C LEU A 132 -10.54 1.42 7.35
N TYR A 133 -10.83 0.12 7.49
CA TYR A 133 -10.01 -0.84 8.24
C TYR A 133 -9.17 -1.71 7.30
N LEU A 134 -7.87 -1.78 7.54
CA LEU A 134 -6.94 -2.66 6.83
C LEU A 134 -6.34 -3.67 7.80
N GLY A 135 -6.47 -4.95 7.47
CA GLY A 135 -5.96 -6.07 8.27
C GLY A 135 -5.02 -6.98 7.49
N ALA A 136 -4.36 -7.89 8.20
CA ALA A 136 -3.51 -8.91 7.61
C ALA A 136 -4.30 -10.18 7.30
N ASP A 137 -3.93 -10.86 6.21
CA ASP A 137 -4.61 -12.07 5.73
C ASP A 137 -4.59 -13.23 6.75
N LYS A 138 -3.60 -13.26 7.64
CA LYS A 138 -3.37 -14.36 8.58
C LYS A 138 -2.94 -13.83 9.94
N ASN A 139 -3.36 -14.52 10.99
CA ASN A 139 -2.95 -14.29 12.38
C ASN A 139 -3.19 -12.83 12.85
N ASP A 140 -4.34 -12.27 12.51
CA ASP A 140 -4.73 -10.91 12.90
C ASP A 140 -5.99 -10.92 13.77
N ASP A 141 -5.79 -11.10 15.07
CA ASP A 141 -6.88 -11.10 16.05
C ASP A 141 -7.67 -9.79 16.08
N VAL A 142 -7.06 -8.68 15.65
CA VAL A 142 -7.75 -7.38 15.60
C VAL A 142 -8.68 -7.34 14.39
N ALA A 143 -8.22 -7.79 13.22
CA ALA A 143 -9.07 -7.93 12.03
C ALA A 143 -10.24 -8.88 12.28
N ALA A 144 -9.99 -10.04 12.90
CA ALA A 144 -11.05 -11.01 13.23
C ALA A 144 -12.11 -10.40 14.16
N LYS A 145 -11.71 -9.67 15.20
CA LYS A 145 -12.65 -8.97 16.10
C LYS A 145 -13.45 -7.88 15.40
N LEU A 146 -12.84 -7.13 14.49
CA LEU A 146 -13.54 -6.13 13.69
C LEU A 146 -14.61 -6.80 12.81
N GLN A 147 -14.26 -7.90 12.14
CA GLN A 147 -15.22 -8.70 11.35
C GLN A 147 -16.36 -9.27 12.21
N GLU A 148 -16.08 -9.77 13.42
CA GLU A 148 -17.09 -10.23 14.39
C GLU A 148 -18.05 -9.10 14.83
N GLN A 149 -17.57 -7.85 14.83
CA GLN A 149 -18.36 -6.66 15.12
C GLN A 149 -19.18 -6.16 13.92
N GLY A 150 -19.06 -6.83 12.77
CA GLY A 150 -19.74 -6.46 11.52
C GLY A 150 -19.00 -5.42 10.68
N GLU A 151 -17.77 -5.05 11.06
CA GLU A 151 -16.96 -4.11 10.29
C GLU A 151 -16.34 -4.78 9.07
N LYS A 152 -16.28 -4.05 7.96
CA LYS A 152 -15.54 -4.48 6.77
C LYS A 152 -14.06 -4.23 6.95
N VAL A 153 -13.27 -5.29 6.80
CA VAL A 153 -11.81 -5.20 6.88
C VAL A 153 -11.22 -5.59 5.54
N TYR A 154 -10.39 -4.72 4.98
CA TYR A 154 -9.80 -4.88 3.65
C TYR A 154 -8.36 -5.34 3.73
N LYS A 155 -7.92 -6.02 2.66
CA LYS A 155 -6.52 -6.30 2.39
C LYS A 155 -5.80 -4.99 2.10
N LYS A 156 -4.50 -4.93 2.41
CA LYS A 156 -3.64 -3.79 2.05
C LYS A 156 -3.69 -3.40 0.56
N ASP A 157 -4.02 -4.35 -0.32
CA ASP A 157 -4.03 -4.15 -1.77
C ASP A 157 -5.08 -3.13 -2.22
N ILE A 158 -6.08 -2.84 -1.39
CA ILE A 158 -7.06 -1.78 -1.62
C ILE A 158 -6.40 -0.42 -1.87
N LEU A 159 -5.30 -0.12 -1.20
CA LEU A 159 -4.60 1.16 -1.37
C LEU A 159 -4.03 1.29 -2.78
N GLY A 160 -3.30 0.26 -3.22
CA GLY A 160 -2.68 0.24 -4.54
C GLY A 160 -3.71 0.14 -5.67
N ALA A 161 -4.74 -0.68 -5.47
CA ALA A 161 -5.84 -0.82 -6.43
C ALA A 161 -6.58 0.51 -6.61
N SER A 162 -6.92 1.20 -5.52
CA SER A 162 -7.59 2.49 -5.56
C SER A 162 -6.75 3.55 -6.30
N ILE A 163 -5.43 3.59 -6.06
CA ILE A 163 -4.53 4.53 -6.75
C ILE A 163 -4.43 4.26 -8.25
N VAL A 164 -4.34 2.99 -8.66
CA VAL A 164 -4.28 2.64 -10.09
C VAL A 164 -5.60 3.03 -10.78
N GLN A 165 -6.73 2.71 -10.15
CA GLN A 165 -8.06 3.02 -10.66
C GLN A 165 -8.35 4.54 -10.64
N GLY A 166 -7.72 5.29 -9.74
CA GLY A 166 -7.94 6.73 -9.57
C GLY A 166 -9.13 7.07 -8.68
N GLU A 167 -9.69 6.10 -7.97
CA GLU A 167 -10.82 6.27 -7.04
C GLU A 167 -10.72 5.27 -5.88
N LEU A 168 -11.38 5.56 -4.76
CA LEU A 168 -11.42 4.65 -3.62
C LEU A 168 -12.34 3.46 -3.92
N LEU A 169 -11.76 2.25 -3.87
CA LEU A 169 -12.48 1.01 -4.13
C LEU A 169 -13.04 0.40 -2.84
N PHE A 170 -14.18 -0.28 -2.95
CA PHE A 170 -14.80 -1.06 -1.87
C PHE A 170 -15.23 -2.46 -2.34
N ASP A 171 -14.49 -3.02 -3.30
CA ASP A 171 -14.76 -4.32 -3.92
C ASP A 171 -14.62 -5.48 -2.91
N GLU A 172 -15.55 -6.43 -2.94
CA GLU A 172 -15.54 -7.64 -2.09
C GLU A 172 -14.28 -8.49 -2.27
N SER A 173 -13.67 -8.49 -3.47
CA SER A 173 -12.41 -9.19 -3.74
C SER A 173 -11.23 -8.65 -2.92
N LEU A 174 -11.31 -7.38 -2.52
CA LEU A 174 -10.33 -6.69 -1.68
C LEU A 174 -10.66 -6.82 -0.19
N GLU A 175 -11.84 -7.31 0.18
CA GLU A 175 -12.18 -7.63 1.56
C GLU A 175 -11.37 -8.84 2.04
N LEU A 176 -11.01 -8.84 3.32
CA LEU A 176 -10.49 -10.03 3.96
C LEU A 176 -11.60 -11.09 4.02
N PRO A 177 -11.31 -12.35 3.67
CA PRO A 177 -12.23 -13.43 3.92
C PRO A 177 -12.63 -13.42 5.40
N GLN A 178 -13.90 -13.71 5.70
CA GLN A 178 -14.34 -13.91 7.08
C GLN A 178 -13.44 -14.96 7.73
N ALA A 179 -12.82 -14.60 8.86
CA ALA A 179 -12.03 -15.57 9.61
C ALA A 179 -12.95 -16.75 9.99
N GLU A 180 -12.58 -17.97 9.60
CA GLU A 180 -13.26 -19.15 10.12
C GLU A 180 -13.17 -19.11 11.66
N PRO A 181 -14.27 -19.38 12.38
CA PRO A 181 -14.25 -19.34 13.83
C PRO A 181 -13.21 -20.33 14.32
N VAL A 182 -12.10 -19.82 14.85
CA VAL A 182 -11.11 -20.66 15.51
C VAL A 182 -11.79 -21.20 16.76
N SER A 183 -12.25 -22.45 16.66
CA SER A 183 -12.67 -23.27 17.79
C SER A 183 -11.69 -23.04 18.94
N LYS A 184 -12.15 -22.40 20.02
CA LYS A 184 -11.35 -22.19 21.22
C LYS A 184 -10.96 -23.57 21.75
N THR A 185 -9.80 -24.08 21.36
CA THR A 185 -9.20 -25.24 22.02
C THR A 185 -8.97 -24.80 23.46
N LYS A 186 -9.74 -25.40 24.37
CA LYS A 186 -9.67 -25.15 25.81
C LYS A 186 -8.20 -25.14 26.25
N ALA A 187 -7.72 -23.99 26.69
CA ALA A 187 -6.49 -23.91 27.44
C ALA A 187 -6.67 -24.75 28.72
N GLU A 188 -5.84 -25.77 28.90
CA GLU A 188 -5.73 -26.48 30.17
C GLU A 188 -5.27 -25.49 31.27
N PRO A 189 -5.87 -25.54 32.48
CA PRO A 189 -5.47 -24.65 33.55
C PRO A 189 -4.11 -25.06 34.10
N LYS A 190 -3.09 -24.22 33.89
CA LYS A 190 -1.81 -24.31 34.61
C LYS A 190 -2.06 -24.11 36.10
N SER A 191 -1.71 -25.12 36.90
CA SER A 191 -1.84 -25.11 38.35
C SER A 191 -1.01 -24.00 38.99
N ALA A 192 -1.53 -23.48 40.10
CA ALA A 192 -1.00 -22.35 40.82
C ALA A 192 -0.05 -22.75 41.98
N LYS A 193 0.97 -21.89 42.19
CA LYS A 193 1.75 -21.61 43.43
C LYS A 193 2.81 -22.67 43.83
N LYS A 194 4.01 -22.27 44.30
CA LYS A 194 4.23 -21.40 45.48
C LYS A 194 5.64 -20.80 45.55
N ASN A 195 5.71 -19.53 45.96
CA ASN A 195 6.91 -18.77 46.35
C ASN A 195 7.65 -19.39 47.55
N GLY A 196 8.98 -19.21 47.61
CA GLY A 196 9.79 -19.52 48.79
C GLY A 196 11.19 -18.89 48.77
N ARG A 197 11.27 -17.61 49.13
CA ARG A 197 12.51 -16.85 49.42
C ARG A 197 13.08 -17.31 50.78
N LYS A 198 14.36 -17.68 50.87
CA LYS A 198 15.13 -17.59 52.15
C LYS A 198 16.57 -17.09 51.94
N LYS A 199 16.97 -16.30 52.93
CA LYS A 199 18.16 -15.45 53.07
C LYS A 199 19.45 -16.23 53.38
N LYS A 200 20.57 -15.52 53.17
CA LYS A 200 21.93 -15.73 53.70
C LYS A 200 22.00 -16.39 55.09
N ALA A 201 22.98 -17.26 55.25
CA ALA A 201 23.94 -17.25 56.35
C ALA A 201 25.34 -17.26 55.72
#